data_AF-A0A3Q1ERM3-F1
#
_entry.id   AF-A0A3Q1ERM3-F1
#
_cell.length_a   1.000
_cell.length_b   1.000
_cell.length_c   1.000
_cell.angle_alpha   90.00
_cell.angle_beta   90.00
_cell.angle_gamma   90.00
#
_symmetry.space_group_name_H-M   'P 1'
#
loop_
_entity.id
_entity.type
_entity.pdbx_description
1 polymer ?
#
loop_
_entity_poly.entity_id
_entity_poly.type
_entity_poly.pdbx_seq_one_letter_code
_entity_poly.pdbx_strand_id
1 'polypeptide(L)'
;CFTDHADGDQLMEGHTPVSNTHTHHCIKRTVENEKASAEKMLKQKVDLQALPTRAYLDQTVVPILLQGLSVLAKERPPNPIEYLAAFLLKNKSQFDERN
;
A
#
# COMPACT_ATOMS: atom_id res chain seq x y z
N CYS A 1 -10.24 51.84 -38.93
CA CYS A 1 -8.85 52.27 -38.74
C CYS A 1 -7.99 51.03 -38.62
N PHE A 2 -7.15 50.84 -39.62
CA PHE A 2 -6.17 49.76 -39.74
C PHE A 2 -5.09 49.93 -38.68
N THR A 3 -4.73 48.87 -37.99
CA THR A 3 -3.35 48.69 -37.52
C THR A 3 -2.95 47.25 -37.77
N ASP A 4 -2.30 47.07 -38.91
CA ASP A 4 -1.43 45.95 -39.25
C ASP A 4 -0.09 46.19 -38.54
N HIS A 5 0.40 45.18 -37.82
CA HIS A 5 1.82 45.10 -37.50
C HIS A 5 2.28 43.65 -37.66
N ALA A 6 3.05 43.47 -38.72
CA ALA A 6 3.72 42.24 -39.08
C ALA A 6 5.00 42.02 -38.25
N ASP A 7 5.25 40.72 -38.03
CA ASP A 7 6.52 40.00 -37.94
C ASP A 7 7.53 40.28 -36.81
N GLY A 8 7.92 39.19 -36.14
CA GLY A 8 8.88 39.16 -35.04
C GLY A 8 8.96 37.75 -34.45
N ASP A 9 9.61 36.87 -35.20
CA ASP A 9 9.87 35.45 -35.00
C ASP A 9 10.31 35.02 -33.58
N GLN A 10 10.03 33.74 -33.27
CA GLN A 10 10.81 32.84 -32.40
C GLN A 10 10.31 32.56 -30.96
N LEU A 11 9.41 31.55 -30.81
CA LEU A 11 9.64 30.45 -29.84
C LEU A 11 8.68 29.24 -30.09
N MET A 12 9.23 28.24 -30.79
CA MET A 12 8.94 26.79 -30.81
C MET A 12 7.49 26.24 -30.70
N GLU A 13 7.04 25.69 -31.84
CA GLU A 13 6.60 24.30 -32.07
C GLU A 13 5.76 23.63 -30.96
N GLY A 14 4.49 23.32 -31.18
CA GLY A 14 4.07 22.28 -32.10
C GLY A 14 3.69 21.03 -31.30
N HIS A 15 2.41 20.68 -31.29
CA HIS A 15 1.92 19.42 -30.74
C HIS A 15 2.73 18.25 -31.31
N THR A 16 3.41 17.51 -30.43
CA THR A 16 4.02 16.22 -30.76
C THR A 16 3.48 15.15 -29.82
N PRO A 17 2.63 14.21 -30.31
CA PRO A 17 2.37 12.97 -29.61
C PRO A 17 3.08 11.83 -30.35
N VAL A 18 4.37 11.58 -30.09
CA VAL A 18 5.03 10.34 -30.55
C VAL A 18 6.12 9.88 -29.58
N SER A 19 5.76 8.85 -28.79
CA SER A 19 6.40 7.53 -28.74
C SER A 19 7.93 7.38 -28.71
N ASN A 20 8.45 7.07 -27.52
CA ASN A 20 9.58 6.14 -27.31
C ASN A 20 9.28 5.35 -26.03
N THR A 21 8.70 4.15 -26.11
CA THR A 21 9.38 2.83 -26.02
C THR A 21 10.39 2.76 -24.86
N HIS A 22 10.35 1.88 -23.86
CA HIS A 22 9.78 0.54 -23.74
C HIS A 22 10.15 0.02 -22.34
N THR A 23 9.20 -0.46 -21.53
CA THR A 23 9.27 -1.79 -20.90
C THR A 23 7.89 -2.13 -20.32
N HIS A 24 7.10 -2.70 -21.22
CA HIS A 24 6.21 -3.83 -21.01
C HIS A 24 6.34 -4.52 -19.62
N HIS A 25 5.51 -4.18 -18.62
CA HIS A 25 5.21 -5.16 -17.58
C HIS A 25 4.07 -6.04 -18.07
N CYS A 26 4.45 -6.91 -19.02
CA CYS A 26 3.62 -7.97 -19.53
C CYS A 26 3.01 -8.74 -18.37
N ILE A 27 1.70 -8.90 -18.45
CA ILE A 27 0.94 -9.96 -17.81
C ILE A 27 1.65 -11.28 -18.15
N LYS A 28 2.53 -11.75 -17.24
CA LYS A 28 3.11 -13.09 -17.34
C LYS A 28 2.03 -14.08 -16.91
N ARG A 29 1.19 -14.47 -17.86
CA ARG A 29 0.46 -15.74 -17.80
C ARG A 29 1.48 -16.85 -18.04
N THR A 30 2.05 -17.38 -16.97
CA THR A 30 2.66 -18.71 -16.98
C THR A 30 1.60 -19.72 -16.61
N VAL A 31 1.23 -20.54 -17.59
CA VAL A 31 0.43 -21.75 -17.43
C VAL A 31 1.24 -22.82 -16.71
N GLU A 32 0.54 -23.54 -15.84
CA GLU A 32 0.82 -24.88 -15.32
C GLU A 32 2.22 -25.17 -14.74
N ASN A 33 2.31 -25.00 -13.42
CA ASN A 33 3.01 -25.95 -12.58
C ASN A 33 2.13 -26.24 -11.36
N GLU A 34 1.24 -27.22 -11.49
CA GLU A 34 0.66 -27.87 -10.33
C GLU A 34 1.77 -28.42 -9.44
N LYS A 35 1.51 -28.45 -8.13
CA LYS A 35 2.37 -28.97 -7.05
C LYS A 35 3.48 -28.03 -6.56
N ALA A 36 3.14 -27.33 -5.48
CA ALA A 36 3.97 -26.93 -4.32
C ALA A 36 3.72 -25.50 -3.82
N SER A 37 2.46 -25.10 -3.67
CA SER A 37 2.08 -24.04 -2.71
C SER A 37 2.24 -24.57 -1.29
N ALA A 38 3.48 -24.65 -0.82
CA ALA A 38 3.77 -24.93 0.59
C ALA A 38 5.05 -24.25 1.09
N GLU A 39 6.04 -23.92 0.25
CA GLU A 39 7.39 -23.66 0.78
C GLU A 39 8.11 -22.48 0.12
N LYS A 40 7.51 -21.27 0.15
CA LYS A 40 8.26 -20.03 -0.15
C LYS A 40 7.91 -18.82 0.73
N MET A 41 7.43 -19.06 1.95
CA MET A 41 7.61 -18.12 3.06
C MET A 41 8.88 -18.48 3.83
N LEU A 42 9.99 -18.56 3.10
CA LEU A 42 11.30 -18.50 3.74
C LEU A 42 11.33 -17.16 4.44
N LYS A 43 11.31 -17.23 5.78
CA LYS A 43 11.49 -16.16 6.75
C LYS A 43 12.62 -15.22 6.29
N GLN A 44 12.30 -14.28 5.41
CA GLN A 44 12.99 -13.01 5.37
C GLN A 44 12.52 -12.36 6.65
N LYS A 45 13.31 -12.57 7.71
CA LYS A 45 13.14 -11.89 8.99
C LYS A 45 13.35 -10.42 8.65
N VAL A 46 12.28 -9.75 8.27
CA VAL A 46 12.29 -8.32 8.01
C VAL A 46 12.72 -7.71 9.33
N ASP A 47 13.86 -7.02 9.34
CA ASP A 47 14.31 -6.34 10.53
C ASP A 47 13.32 -5.22 10.84
N LEU A 48 12.42 -5.49 11.79
CA LEU A 48 11.33 -4.58 12.13
C LEU A 48 11.86 -3.20 12.55
N GLN A 49 13.09 -3.12 13.06
CA GLN A 49 13.71 -1.87 13.49
C GLN A 49 14.24 -1.01 12.33
N ALA A 50 14.56 -1.61 11.19
CA ALA A 50 15.04 -0.89 10.00
C ALA A 50 13.89 -0.40 9.10
N LEU A 51 12.65 -0.77 9.41
CA LEU A 51 11.50 -0.42 8.60
C LEU A 51 11.13 1.07 8.71
N PRO A 52 10.68 1.69 7.60
CA PRO A 52 9.96 2.95 7.68
C PRO A 52 8.74 2.83 8.62
N THR A 53 8.42 3.90 9.34
CA THR A 53 7.37 3.91 10.38
C THR A 53 6.06 3.28 9.92
N ARG A 54 5.61 3.60 8.70
CA ARG A 54 4.36 3.05 8.15
C ARG A 54 4.42 1.53 8.01
N ALA A 55 5.51 1.00 7.46
CA ALA A 55 5.69 -0.44 7.26
C ALA A 55 5.82 -1.20 8.57
N TYR A 56 6.43 -0.58 9.60
CA TYR A 56 6.48 -1.15 10.94
C TYR A 56 5.08 -1.28 11.55
N LEU A 57 4.28 -0.22 11.48
CA LEU A 57 2.92 -0.23 12.03
C LEU A 57 2.00 -1.21 11.27
N ASP A 58 2.08 -1.21 9.94
CA ASP A 58 1.28 -2.08 9.06
C ASP A 58 1.52 -3.58 9.34
N GLN A 59 2.75 -3.95 9.69
CA GLN A 59 3.12 -5.32 10.04
C GLN A 59 2.78 -5.67 11.50
N THR A 60 3.04 -4.76 12.45
CA THR A 60 2.95 -5.09 13.88
C THR A 60 1.54 -4.95 14.46
N VAL A 61 0.92 -3.77 14.35
CA VAL A 61 -0.24 -3.40 15.20
C VAL A 61 -1.48 -2.98 14.41
N VAL A 62 -1.34 -2.54 13.16
CA VAL A 62 -2.47 -2.06 12.36
C VAL A 62 -3.54 -3.13 12.16
N PRO A 63 -3.22 -4.41 11.84
CA PRO A 63 -4.27 -5.41 11.60
C PRO A 63 -5.20 -5.62 12.81
N ILE A 64 -4.62 -5.72 14.01
CA ILE A 64 -5.40 -5.92 15.24
C ILE A 64 -6.13 -4.64 15.65
N LEU A 65 -5.54 -3.46 15.42
CA LEU A 65 -6.20 -2.18 15.68
C LEU A 65 -7.40 -1.95 14.78
N LEU A 66 -7.31 -2.24 13.48
CA LEU A 66 -8.45 -2.10 12.56
C LEU A 66 -9.63 -2.99 12.99
N GLN A 67 -9.34 -4.23 13.39
CA GLN A 67 -10.36 -5.15 13.88
C GLN A 67 -10.97 -4.64 15.21
N GLY A 68 -10.13 -4.24 16.17
CA GLY A 68 -10.58 -3.75 17.48
C GLY A 68 -11.39 -2.46 17.38
N LEU A 69 -10.97 -1.51 16.55
CA LEU A 69 -11.69 -0.27 16.29
C LEU A 69 -13.03 -0.50 15.61
N SER A 70 -13.12 -1.49 14.71
CA SER A 70 -14.39 -1.86 14.07
C SER A 70 -15.42 -2.37 15.09
N VAL A 71 -14.99 -3.23 16.01
CA VAL A 71 -15.85 -3.74 17.10
C VAL A 71 -16.21 -2.62 18.09
N LEU A 72 -15.23 -1.80 18.47
CA LEU A 72 -15.42 -0.66 19.37
C LEU A 72 -16.46 0.33 18.82
N ALA A 73 -16.37 0.66 17.53
CA ALA A 73 -17.29 1.58 16.86
C ALA A 73 -18.73 1.06 16.83
N LYS A 74 -18.90 -0.28 16.80
CA LYS A 74 -20.19 -0.95 16.84
C LYS A 74 -20.79 -0.97 18.25
N GLU A 75 -20.02 -1.39 19.24
CA GLU A 75 -20.53 -1.60 20.61
C GLU A 75 -20.63 -0.29 21.41
N ARG A 76 -19.77 0.70 21.11
CA ARG A 76 -19.69 2.00 21.82
C ARG A 76 -19.76 1.87 23.36
N PRO A 77 -18.86 1.10 23.97
CA PRO A 77 -18.84 0.90 25.42
C PRO A 77 -18.54 2.21 26.18
N PRO A 78 -18.94 2.30 27.46
CA PRO A 78 -18.73 3.51 28.27
C PRO A 78 -17.25 3.88 28.46
N ASN A 79 -16.36 2.89 28.50
CA ASN A 79 -14.91 3.07 28.62
C ASN A 79 -14.22 2.56 27.34
N PRO A 80 -14.14 3.36 26.26
CA PRO A 80 -13.68 2.89 24.96
C PRO A 80 -12.21 2.47 24.94
N ILE A 81 -11.37 3.17 25.72
CA ILE A 81 -9.93 2.89 25.80
C ILE A 81 -9.67 1.55 26.49
N GLU A 82 -10.32 1.32 27.64
CA GLU A 82 -10.17 0.09 28.41
C GLU A 82 -10.68 -1.11 27.61
N TYR A 83 -11.82 -0.96 26.93
CA TYR A 83 -12.36 -1.97 26.05
C TYR A 83 -11.38 -2.33 24.92
N LEU A 84 -10.82 -1.33 24.24
CA LEU A 84 -9.85 -1.56 23.16
C LEU A 84 -8.58 -2.23 23.69
N ALA A 85 -8.04 -1.78 24.81
CA ALA A 85 -6.87 -2.40 25.43
C ALA A 85 -7.13 -3.88 25.78
N ALA A 86 -8.28 -4.19 26.39
CA ALA A 86 -8.68 -5.56 26.67
C ALA A 86 -8.84 -6.39 25.39
N PHE A 87 -9.41 -5.81 24.32
CA PHE A 87 -9.50 -6.45 23.01
C PHE A 87 -8.12 -6.81 22.46
N LEU A 88 -7.16 -5.87 22.51
CA LEU A 88 -5.80 -6.10 22.02
C LEU A 88 -5.11 -7.22 22.79
N LEU A 89 -5.19 -7.21 24.13
CA LEU A 89 -4.56 -8.23 24.97
C LEU A 89 -5.19 -9.62 24.78
N LYS A 90 -6.51 -9.70 24.65
CA LYS A 90 -7.24 -10.96 24.44
C LYS A 90 -6.95 -11.59 23.08
N ASN A 91 -6.72 -10.77 22.04
CA ASN A 91 -6.52 -11.25 20.68
C ASN A 91 -5.05 -11.28 20.25
N LYS A 92 -4.11 -10.83 21.08
CA LYS A 92 -2.67 -10.69 20.76
C LYS A 92 -2.08 -11.92 20.05
N SER A 93 -2.26 -13.12 20.60
CA SER A 93 -1.68 -14.36 20.05
C SER A 93 -2.11 -14.64 18.61
N GLN A 94 -3.35 -14.31 18.23
CA GLN A 94 -3.86 -14.56 16.89
C GLN A 94 -3.23 -13.67 15.81
N PHE A 95 -2.61 -12.56 16.21
CA PHE A 95 -1.99 -11.59 15.30
C PHE A 95 -0.46 -11.65 15.33
N ASP A 96 0.14 -12.09 16.43
CA ASP A 96 1.60 -12.27 16.57
C ASP A 96 2.12 -13.38 15.64
N GLU A 97 1.41 -14.52 15.55
CA GLU A 97 1.82 -15.67 14.72
C GLU A 97 1.69 -15.44 13.20
N ARG A 98 1.05 -14.34 12.79
CA ARG A 98 0.86 -13.99 11.38
C ARG A 98 1.95 -13.07 10.82
N ASN A 99 2.86 -12.61 11.67
CA ASN A 99 3.99 -11.74 11.33
C ASN A 99 5.33 -12.49 11.33
#